data_AF-A0A497BW71-F1
#
_entry.id   AF-A0A497BW71-F1
#
_cell.length_a   1.000
_cell.length_b   1.000
_cell.length_c   1.000
_cell.angle_alpha   90.00
_cell.angle_beta   90.00
_cell.angle_gamma   90.00
#
_symmetry.space_group_name_H-M   'P 1'
#
loop_
_entity.id
_entity.type
_entity.pdbx_description
1 polymer ?
#
loop_
_entity_poly.entity_id
_entity_poly.type
_entity_poly.pdbx_seq_one_letter_code
_entity_poly.pdbx_strand_id
1 'polypeptide(L)' 'VANIENSMLDELVVTDTIPLQENAKACKKIRPLSIAEMLAEAMYRISNEESVSSLYMD' A
#
# COMPACT_ATOMS: atom_id res chain seq x y z
N VAL A 1 -9.02 -16.09 2.07
CA VAL A 1 -9.39 -15.26 0.89
C VAL A 1 -10.70 -15.63 0.21
N ALA A 2 -11.43 -16.67 0.65
CA ALA A 2 -12.65 -17.16 -0.01
C ALA A 2 -13.71 -16.09 -0.31
N ASN A 3 -13.95 -15.12 0.58
CA ASN A 3 -14.93 -14.05 0.31
C ASN A 3 -14.53 -13.16 -0.87
N ILE A 4 -13.24 -12.86 -1.01
CA ILE A 4 -12.70 -12.01 -2.08
C ILE A 4 -12.74 -12.77 -3.40
N GLU A 5 -12.32 -14.05 -3.39
CA GLU A 5 -12.33 -14.90 -4.58
C GLU A 5 -13.75 -15.10 -5.14
N ASN A 6 -14.72 -15.37 -4.26
CA ASN A 6 -16.12 -15.57 -4.63
C ASN A 6 -16.91 -14.26 -4.84
N SER A 7 -16.27 -13.09 -4.69
CA SER A 7 -16.94 -11.81 -4.91
C SER A 7 -17.02 -11.44 -6.38
N MET A 8 -17.86 -10.44 -6.68
CA MET A 8 -17.93 -9.75 -7.98
C MET A 8 -16.75 -8.79 -8.24
N LEU A 9 -15.77 -8.69 -7.33
CA LEU A 9 -14.66 -7.74 -7.48
C LEU A 9 -13.76 -8.12 -8.64
N ASP A 10 -13.43 -7.14 -9.47
CA ASP A 10 -12.39 -7.24 -10.49
C ASP A 10 -10.99 -7.20 -9.85
N GLU A 11 -10.77 -6.25 -8.95
CA GLU A 11 -9.50 -6.07 -8.23
C GLU A 11 -9.70 -5.45 -6.83
N LEU A 12 -8.88 -5.88 -5.87
CA LEU A 12 -8.73 -5.31 -4.54
C LEU A 12 -7.30 -4.79 -4.41
N VAL A 13 -7.16 -3.46 -4.46
CA VAL A 13 -5.88 -2.78 -4.33
C VAL A 13 -5.65 -2.42 -2.86
N VAL A 14 -4.50 -2.83 -2.32
CA VAL A 14 -4.11 -2.58 -0.92
C VAL A 14 -2.69 -2.07 -0.85
N THR A 15 -2.29 -1.41 0.24
CA THR A 15 -0.89 -1.08 0.47
C THR A 15 -0.16 -2.25 1.13
N ASP A 16 1.16 -2.30 1.02
CA ASP A 16 2.02 -3.30 1.67
C ASP A 16 2.36 -2.95 3.14
N THR A 17 1.61 -2.03 3.76
CA THR A 17 1.76 -1.63 5.17
C THR A 17 1.61 -2.79 6.15
N ILE A 18 0.82 -3.79 5.78
CA ILE A 18 0.69 -5.06 6.50
C ILE A 18 1.09 -6.18 5.54
N PRO A 19 2.06 -7.02 5.89
CA PRO A 19 2.46 -8.15 5.06
C PRO A 19 1.30 -9.09 4.80
N LEU A 20 1.05 -9.39 3.52
CA LEU A 20 0.03 -10.36 3.14
C LEU A 20 0.42 -11.77 3.59
N GLN A 21 -0.57 -12.51 4.08
CA GLN A 21 -0.47 -13.96 4.31
C GLN A 21 -0.29 -14.70 2.97
N GLU A 22 0.28 -15.90 2.97
CA GLU A 22 0.58 -16.64 1.72
C GLU A 22 -0.68 -16.88 0.86
N ASN A 23 -1.80 -17.21 1.48
CA ASN A 23 -3.09 -17.39 0.79
C ASN A 23 -3.59 -16.10 0.12
N ALA A 24 -3.26 -14.93 0.67
CA ALA A 24 -3.58 -13.63 0.10
C ALA A 24 -2.64 -13.24 -1.04
N LYS A 25 -1.34 -13.59 -0.94
CA LYS A 25 -0.38 -13.44 -2.03
C LYS A 25 -0.75 -14.28 -3.26
N ALA A 26 -1.36 -15.44 -3.05
CA ALA A 26 -1.82 -16.32 -4.13
C ALA A 26 -3.15 -15.87 -4.78
N CYS A 27 -3.89 -14.95 -4.16
CA CYS A 27 -5.18 -14.50 -4.65
C CYS A 27 -5.01 -13.48 -5.79
N LYS A 28 -5.39 -13.87 -7.02
CA LYS A 28 -5.21 -13.05 -8.24
C LYS A 28 -5.94 -11.70 -8.21
N LYS A 29 -6.97 -11.57 -7.37
CA LYS A 29 -7.74 -10.33 -7.22
C LYS A 29 -7.05 -9.32 -6.31
N ILE A 30 -6.05 -9.72 -5.52
CA ILE A 30 -5.39 -8.82 -4.57
C ILE A 30 -4.13 -8.27 -5.21
N ARG A 31 -4.05 -6.95 -5.36
CA ARG A 31 -2.85 -6.26 -5.83
C ARG A 31 -2.28 -5.39 -4.71
N PRO A 32 -1.15 -5.78 -4.10
CA PRO A 32 -0.44 -4.92 -3.17
C PRO A 32 0.30 -3.81 -3.94
N LEU A 33 0.27 -2.60 -3.38
CA LEU A 33 1.05 -1.45 -3.82
C LEU A 33 2.02 -1.07 -2.72
N SER A 34 3.29 -0.85 -3.10
CA SER A 34 4.26 -0.38 -2.14
C SER A 34 4.10 1.10 -1.87
N ILE A 35 4.15 1.48 -0.60
CA ILE A 35 4.23 2.88 -0.18
C ILE A 35 5.60 3.25 0.40
N ALA A 36 6.60 2.37 0.22
CA ALA A 36 7.94 2.55 0.78
C ALA A 36 8.59 3.87 0.38
N GLU A 37 8.42 4.30 -0.87
CA GLU A 37 8.96 5.58 -1.36
C GLU A 37 8.37 6.78 -0.63
N MET A 38 7.04 6.84 -0.48
CA MET A 38 6.37 7.92 0.26
C MET A 38 6.81 7.95 1.74
N LEU A 39 6.97 6.78 2.37
CA LEU A 39 7.45 6.69 3.74
C LEU A 39 8.91 7.13 3.87
N ALA A 40 9.77 6.75 2.93
CA ALA A 40 11.17 7.16 2.90
C ALA A 40 11.31 8.68 2.74
N GLU A 41 10.50 9.28 1.86
CA GLU A 41 10.48 10.73 1.63
C GLU A 41 9.96 11.48 2.86
N ALA A 42 8.94 10.96 3.55
CA ALA A 42 8.48 11.52 4.81
C ALA A 42 9.59 11.50 5.89
N MET A 43 10.32 10.39 6.02
CA MET A 43 11.47 10.29 6.93
C MET A 43 12.57 11.29 6.57
N TYR A 44 12.89 11.41 5.27
CA TYR A 44 13.90 12.36 4.78
C TYR A 44 13.52 13.81 5.12
N ARG A 45 12.27 14.21 4.89
CA ARG A 45 11.78 15.56 5.20
C ARG A 45 11.81 15.87 6.69
N ILE A 46 11.37 14.92 7.53
CA ILE A 46 11.45 15.05 8.99
C ILE A 46 12.90 15.26 9.42
N SER A 47 13.84 14.52 8.84
CA SER A 47 15.27 14.63 9.17
C SER A 47 15.90 15.97 8.76
N ASN A 48 15.35 16.63 7.74
CA ASN A 48 15.83 17.93 7.22
C ASN A 48 14.98 19.12 7.68
N GLU A 49 14.04 18.92 8.62
CA GLU A 49 13.10 19.94 9.08
C GLU A 49 12.25 20.56 7.94
N GLU A 50 12.06 19.79 6.87
CA GLU A 50 11.23 20.17 5.73
C GLU A 50 9.76 19.83 6.01
N SER A 51 8.85 20.57 5.35
CA SER A 51 7.43 20.26 5.47
C SER A 51 7.10 18.89 4.89
N VAL A 52 6.41 18.06 5.67
CA VAL A 52 5.81 16.80 5.20
C VAL A 52 4.54 17.06 4.39
N SER A 53 3.85 18.19 4.62
CA SER A 53 2.58 18.49 3.95
C SER A 53 2.72 18.70 2.43
N SER A 54 3.93 19.01 1.95
CA SER A 54 4.21 19.12 0.51
C SER A 54 4.18 17.79 -0.22
N LEU A 55 4.19 16.64 0.48
CA LEU A 55 3.96 15.32 -0.13
C LEU A 55 2.52 15.10 -0.60
N TYR A 56 1.60 15.95 -0.16
CA TYR A 56 0.16 15.84 -0.42
C TYR A 56 -0.39 17.02 -1.26
N MET A 57 0.49 17.83 -1.86
CA MET A 57 0.10 19.02 -2.63
C MET A 57 -0.25 18.75 -4.11
N ASP A 58 -0.37 17.48 -4.50
CA ASP A 58 -0.92 17.05 -5.80
C ASP A 58 -2.34 16.48 -5.67
#